data_AF-A0A377Z2L3-F1
#
_entry.id   AF-A0A377Z2L3-F1
#
_cell.length_a   1.000
_cell.length_b   1.000
_cell.length_c   1.000
_cell.angle_alpha   90.00
_cell.angle_beta   90.00
_cell.angle_gamma   90.00
#
_symmetry.space_group_name_H-M   'P 1'
#
loop_
_entity.id
_entity.type
_entity.pdbx_description
1 polymer ?
#
loop_
_entity_poly.entity_id
_entity_poly.type
_entity_poly.pdbx_seq_one_letter_code
_entity_poly.pdbx_strand_id
1 'polypeptide(L)' 'MNRRLKEHHKVYEAYFYQGVNHGFHNDSTPRYDRAAADLAWQRTLAWFEKYLR' A
#
# COMPACT_ATOMS: atom_id res chain seq x y z
N MET A 1 -13.78 4.92 6.01
CA MET A 1 -12.35 4.61 6.25
C MET A 1 -11.52 5.84 6.63
N ASN A 2 -11.39 6.88 5.79
CA ASN A 2 -10.34 7.90 6.00
C ASN A 2 -10.81 9.23 6.63
N ARG A 3 -11.91 9.21 7.40
CA ARG A 3 -12.55 10.44 7.92
C ARG A 3 -11.60 11.27 8.79
N ARG A 4 -10.95 10.64 9.78
CA ARG A 4 -10.03 11.31 10.71
C ARG A 4 -8.81 11.94 10.02
N LEU A 5 -8.23 11.23 9.03
CA LEU A 5 -7.08 11.74 8.28
C LEU A 5 -7.44 12.99 7.47
N LYS A 6 -8.65 13.02 6.89
CA LYS A 6 -9.19 14.20 6.20
C LYS A 6 -9.48 15.36 7.16
N GLU A 7 -10.19 15.10 8.26
CA GLU A 7 -10.54 16.10 9.28
C GLU A 7 -9.31 16.82 9.85
N HIS A 8 -8.21 16.08 10.04
CA HIS A 8 -6.97 16.62 10.59
C HIS A 8 -5.93 17.00 9.53
N HIS A 9 -6.34 17.12 8.26
CA HIS A 9 -5.48 17.57 7.14
C HIS A 9 -4.15 16.82 7.07
N LYS A 10 -4.19 15.51 7.33
CA LYS A 10 -2.99 14.67 7.27
C LYS A 10 -2.64 14.42 5.80
N VAL A 11 -1.35 14.43 5.50
CA VAL A 11 -0.84 14.00 4.20
C VAL A 11 -0.85 12.47 4.19
N TYR A 12 -1.66 11.86 3.34
CA TYR A 12 -1.77 10.41 3.24
C TYR A 12 -2.23 9.97 1.85
N GLU A 13 -1.89 8.74 1.50
CA GLU A 13 -2.43 8.01 0.36
C GLU A 13 -2.94 6.65 0.85
N ALA A 14 -4.02 6.14 0.25
CA ALA A 14 -4.60 4.84 0.60
C ALA A 14 -5.00 4.12 -0.69
N TYR A 15 -4.50 2.90 -0.86
CA TYR A 15 -4.76 2.07 -2.03
C TYR A 15 -5.50 0.79 -1.63
N PHE A 16 -6.51 0.44 -2.41
CA PHE A 16 -7.26 -0.81 -2.24
C PHE A 16 -6.99 -1.71 -3.44
N TYR A 17 -6.41 -2.88 -3.19
CA TYR A 17 -6.10 -3.87 -4.20
C TYR A 17 -7.28 -4.85 -4.30
N GLN A 18 -7.96 -4.86 -5.44
CA GLN A 18 -9.13 -5.72 -5.67
C GLN A 18 -8.70 -7.16 -5.94
N GLY A 19 -9.48 -8.13 -5.49
CA GLY A 19 -9.24 -9.55 -5.78
C GLY A 19 -8.15 -10.23 -4.94
N VAL A 20 -7.54 -9.52 -3.99
CA VAL A 20 -6.50 -10.07 -3.11
C VAL A 20 -6.94 -10.07 -1.64
N ASN A 21 -6.41 -11.02 -0.87
CA ASN A 21 -6.67 -11.12 0.56
C ASN A 21 -5.57 -10.45 1.40
N HIS A 22 -5.80 -10.34 2.72
CA HIS A 22 -4.77 -9.92 3.66
C HIS A 22 -3.51 -10.81 3.52
N GLY A 23 -2.33 -10.17 3.49
CA GLY A 23 -1.06 -10.85 3.29
C GLY A 23 -0.69 -11.11 1.83
N PHE A 24 -1.29 -10.39 0.87
CA PHE A 24 -0.97 -10.53 -0.56
C PHE A 24 0.50 -10.27 -0.93
N HIS A 25 1.25 -9.59 -0.06
CA HIS A 25 2.68 -9.33 -0.25
C HIS A 25 3.58 -10.45 0.31
N ASN A 26 3.04 -11.41 1.06
CA ASN A 26 3.82 -12.51 1.64
C ASN A 26 3.98 -13.66 0.64
N ASP A 27 5.12 -13.67 -0.06
CA ASP A 27 5.53 -14.63 -1.09
C ASP A 27 5.71 -16.08 -0.61
N SER A 28 5.81 -16.31 0.70
CA SER A 28 5.88 -17.65 1.30
C SER A 28 4.52 -18.33 1.50
N THR A 29 3.42 -17.66 1.12
CA THR A 29 2.05 -18.14 1.41
C THR A 29 1.20 -18.25 0.15
N PRO A 30 0.15 -19.11 0.15
CA PRO A 30 -0.77 -19.22 -1.00
C PRO A 30 -1.59 -17.95 -1.30
N ARG A 31 -1.51 -16.93 -0.44
CA ARG A 31 -2.22 -15.66 -0.61
C ARG A 31 -1.43 -14.64 -1.42
N TYR A 32 -0.18 -14.94 -1.74
CA TYR A 32 0.70 -14.07 -2.51
C TYR A 32 0.07 -13.71 -3.86
N ASP A 33 0.03 -12.42 -4.16
CA ASP A 33 -0.33 -11.90 -5.46
C ASP A 33 0.81 -11.01 -5.95
N ARG A 34 1.56 -11.48 -6.94
CA ARG A 34 2.75 -10.78 -7.43
C ARG A 34 2.44 -9.39 -7.95
N ALA A 35 1.35 -9.23 -8.71
CA ALA A 35 1.02 -7.95 -9.33
C ALA A 35 0.66 -6.89 -8.28
N ALA A 36 -0.14 -7.26 -7.28
CA ALA A 36 -0.48 -6.37 -6.17
C ALA A 36 0.73 -6.10 -5.27
N ALA A 37 1.56 -7.10 -5.00
CA ALA A 37 2.78 -6.95 -4.21
C ALA A 37 3.77 -5.98 -4.87
N ASP A 38 4.10 -6.19 -6.15
CA ASP A 38 5.05 -5.35 -6.89
C ASP A 38 4.55 -3.90 -6.98
N LEU A 39 3.26 -3.69 -7.26
CA LEU A 39 2.67 -2.35 -7.32
C LEU A 39 2.67 -1.66 -5.94
N ALA A 40 2.37 -2.39 -4.87
CA ALA A 40 2.44 -1.87 -3.51
C ALA A 40 3.87 -1.50 -3.12
N TRP A 41 4.85 -2.31 -3.51
CA TRP A 41 6.26 -2.07 -3.24
C TRP A 41 6.79 -0.84 -3.99
N GLN A 42 6.47 -0.72 -5.28
CA GLN A 42 6.83 0.47 -6.08
C GLN A 42 6.29 1.77 -5.46
N ARG A 43 5.02 1.78 -5.03
CA ARG A 43 4.42 2.94 -4.33
C ARG A 43 5.11 3.26 -3.01
N THR A 44 5.50 2.22 -2.26
CA THR A 44 6.22 2.37 -0.99
C THR A 44 7.59 3.02 -1.20
N LEU A 45 8.35 2.55 -2.18
CA LEU A 45 9.65 3.13 -2.52
C LEU A 45 9.50 4.57 -3.01
N ALA A 46 8.54 4.86 -3.88
CA ALA A 46 8.28 6.22 -4.35
C ALA A 46 7.90 7.17 -3.18
N TRP A 47 7.16 6.67 -2.19
CA TRP A 47 6.87 7.44 -0.98
C TRP A 47 8.13 7.73 -0.16
N PHE A 48 9.02 6.74 0.01
CA PHE A 48 10.31 6.97 0.67
C PHE A 48 11.19 7.96 -0.10
N GLU A 49 11.25 7.86 -1.42
CA GLU A 49 11.98 8.84 -2.25
C GLU A 49 11.46 10.27 -2.05
N LYS A 50 10.15 10.45 -1.88
CA LYS A 50 9.53 11.76 -1.68
C LYS A 50 9.85 12.39 -0.32
N TYR A 51 10.10 11.60 0.72
CA TYR A 51 10.19 12.11 2.10
C TYR A 51 11.52 11.85 2.82
N LEU A 52 12.38 10.97 2.31
CA LEU A 52 13.64 10.57 2.96
C LEU A 52 14.90 10.89 2.14
N ARG A 53 14.77 11.46 0.94
CA ARG A 53 15.90 11.96 0.15
C ARG A 53 16.14 13.45 0.36
#